data_AF-A0A1H4DP37-F1
#
_entry.id   AF-A0A1H4DP37-F1
#
_cell.length_a   1.000
_cell.length_b   1.000
_cell.length_c   1.000
_cell.angle_alpha   90.00
_cell.angle_beta   90.00
_cell.angle_gamma   90.00
#
_symmetry.space_group_name_H-M   'P 1'
#
loop_
_entity.id
_entity.type
_entity.pdbx_description
1 polymer ?
#
loop_
_entity_poly.entity_id
_entity_poly.type
_entity_poly.pdbx_seq_one_letter_code
_entity_poly.pdbx_strand_id
1 'polypeptide(L)'
;MYLCNEISMFCNIKMKYIALTFVFFSLFLCSCHNNQAGAPLPSDAQTEDTQRTITKETAFEGVNNYCHKEYDWSAAKDNPDIMYLQMGEETDSAYEVVFRSYTGAFVHFYVDKASGVIKMIEKVPTLNVEEEAGTINLFDYLKK
;
A
#
# COMPACT_ATOMS: atom_id res chain seq x y z
N MET A 1 -13.94 36.97 3.92
CA MET A 1 -12.86 36.92 2.90
C MET A 1 -11.62 36.35 3.59
N TYR A 2 -11.53 35.03 3.68
CA TYR A 2 -10.36 34.30 4.19
C TYR A 2 -10.14 33.10 3.26
N LEU A 3 -9.65 33.38 2.06
CA LEU A 3 -9.09 32.40 1.13
C LEU A 3 -7.58 32.54 1.22
N CYS A 4 -6.94 31.70 2.03
CA CYS A 4 -5.51 31.34 1.96
C CYS A 4 -5.16 30.62 3.27
N ASN A 5 -5.31 29.28 3.35
CA ASN A 5 -4.39 28.49 4.18
C ASN A 5 -4.41 26.95 4.13
N GLU A 6 -5.11 26.26 3.22
CA GLU A 6 -5.13 24.77 3.28
C GLU A 6 -4.83 24.07 1.96
N ILE A 7 -3.83 24.56 1.20
CA ILE A 7 -3.26 23.81 0.06
C ILE A 7 -1.93 23.11 0.48
N SER A 8 -1.46 23.29 1.72
CA SER A 8 -0.15 22.76 2.12
C SER A 8 -0.11 21.28 2.47
N MET A 9 -1.24 20.57 2.56
CA MET A 9 -1.26 19.16 2.99
C MET A 9 -1.18 18.15 1.82
N PHE A 10 -1.16 18.61 0.57
CA PHE A 10 -0.90 17.75 -0.61
C PHE A 10 0.60 17.64 -0.96
N CYS A 11 1.50 18.34 -0.26
CA CYS A 11 2.92 18.49 -0.62
C CYS A 11 3.90 17.63 0.21
N ASN A 12 3.46 16.52 0.82
CA ASN A 12 4.36 15.64 1.60
C ASN A 12 4.34 14.16 1.18
N ILE A 13 3.97 13.84 -0.05
CA ILE A 13 4.35 12.56 -0.64
C ILE A 13 5.75 12.74 -1.22
N LYS A 14 6.77 12.52 -0.38
CA LYS A 14 8.18 12.50 -0.78
C LYS A 14 8.41 11.43 -1.84
N MET A 15 8.31 11.86 -3.10
CA MET A 15 9.11 11.49 -4.26
C MET A 15 10.44 10.84 -3.86
N LYS A 16 10.51 9.51 -3.92
CA LYS A 16 11.76 8.77 -3.75
C LYS A 16 11.73 7.44 -4.50
N TYR A 17 11.54 7.52 -5.82
CA TYR A 17 11.79 6.39 -6.71
C TYR A 17 12.63 6.80 -7.91
N ILE A 18 13.58 5.90 -8.21
CA ILE A 18 14.23 5.65 -9.50
C ILE A 18 15.46 6.52 -9.80
N ALA A 19 16.63 5.97 -9.47
CA ALA A 19 17.83 6.12 -10.27
C ALA A 19 18.28 4.71 -10.68
N LEU A 20 17.79 4.28 -11.84
CA LEU A 20 18.18 3.09 -12.56
C LEU A 20 19.32 3.49 -13.49
N THR A 21 20.55 2.97 -13.30
CA THR A 21 21.53 2.91 -14.39
C THR A 21 22.83 2.14 -14.07
N PHE A 22 23.28 1.42 -15.12
CA PHE A 22 24.65 1.01 -15.46
C PHE A 22 25.23 -0.33 -14.94
N VAL A 23 25.03 -1.36 -15.77
CA VAL A 23 26.07 -2.17 -16.44
C VAL A 23 27.36 -2.45 -15.66
N PHE A 24 27.56 -3.71 -15.27
CA PHE A 24 28.88 -4.34 -15.33
C PHE A 24 28.72 -5.81 -15.77
N PHE A 25 28.67 -5.99 -17.08
CA PHE A 25 28.93 -7.27 -17.73
C PHE A 25 30.44 -7.34 -17.92
N SER A 26 31.14 -8.07 -17.06
CA SER A 26 32.53 -8.47 -17.32
C SER A 26 32.75 -9.90 -16.88
N LEU A 27 32.80 -10.76 -17.90
CA LEU A 27 33.40 -12.08 -17.89
C LEU A 27 34.72 -12.07 -17.12
N PHE A 28 34.82 -12.92 -16.10
CA PHE A 28 36.09 -13.46 -15.64
C PHE A 28 36.03 -14.98 -15.84
N LEU A 29 36.56 -15.43 -16.97
CA LEU A 29 36.93 -16.82 -17.17
C LEU A 29 38.22 -17.07 -16.37
N CYS A 30 38.20 -18.07 -15.49
CA CYS A 30 39.38 -18.89 -15.26
C CYS A 30 38.93 -20.26 -14.72
N SER A 31 39.21 -21.30 -15.50
CA SER A 31 38.97 -22.70 -15.19
C SER A 31 39.87 -23.21 -14.06
N CYS A 32 39.35 -24.09 -13.20
CA CYS A 32 40.12 -25.19 -12.62
C CYS A 32 39.19 -26.28 -12.05
N HIS A 33 39.39 -27.49 -12.57
CA HIS A 33 38.80 -28.75 -12.14
C HIS A 33 39.56 -29.29 -10.92
N ASN A 34 38.88 -29.60 -9.81
CA ASN A 34 39.11 -30.82 -9.01
C ASN A 34 38.18 -30.92 -7.79
N ASN A 35 37.85 -32.18 -7.48
CA ASN A 35 37.01 -32.62 -6.37
C ASN A 35 37.64 -32.33 -5.00
N GLN A 36 36.88 -31.78 -4.04
CA GLN A 36 36.86 -32.30 -2.66
C GLN A 36 35.69 -31.76 -1.83
N ALA A 37 35.16 -32.64 -0.98
CA ALA A 37 34.06 -32.44 -0.06
C ALA A 37 34.27 -31.25 0.90
N GLY A 38 33.19 -30.51 1.17
CA GLY A 38 33.11 -29.46 2.17
C GLY A 38 31.65 -29.28 2.63
N ALA A 39 31.48 -29.06 3.94
CA ALA A 39 30.23 -29.06 4.70
C ALA A 39 29.08 -28.20 4.13
N PRO A 40 27.81 -28.50 4.45
CA PRO A 40 26.69 -27.65 4.07
C PRO A 40 26.82 -26.30 4.80
N LEU A 41 26.99 -25.23 4.03
CA LEU A 41 26.77 -23.87 4.47
C LEU A 41 25.29 -23.70 4.85
N PRO A 42 24.98 -22.89 5.88
CA PRO A 42 23.60 -22.68 6.30
C PRO A 42 22.85 -22.02 5.14
N SER A 43 21.86 -22.74 4.61
CA SER A 43 20.86 -22.22 3.69
C SER A 43 20.31 -20.94 4.31
N ASP A 44 20.53 -19.82 3.61
CA ASP A 44 19.82 -18.58 3.86
C ASP A 44 18.36 -18.91 4.14
N ALA A 45 17.86 -18.37 5.24
CA ALA A 45 16.48 -18.50 5.65
C ALA A 45 15.59 -18.10 4.48
N GLN A 46 15.03 -19.10 3.80
CA GLN A 46 13.82 -18.91 3.03
C GLN A 46 12.80 -18.38 4.03
N THR A 47 12.55 -17.08 3.95
CA THR A 47 11.39 -16.51 4.60
C THR A 47 10.24 -17.24 3.95
N GLU A 48 9.54 -18.09 4.71
CA GLU A 48 8.30 -18.68 4.26
C GLU A 48 7.37 -17.52 3.91
N ASP A 49 7.27 -17.22 2.62
CA ASP A 49 6.10 -16.59 2.04
C ASP A 49 5.01 -17.66 2.12
N THR A 50 4.51 -17.88 3.35
CA THR A 50 3.23 -18.53 3.53
C THR A 50 2.30 -17.67 2.70
N GLN A 51 1.82 -18.19 1.57
CA GLN A 51 0.86 -17.55 0.70
C GLN A 51 -0.39 -17.26 1.54
N ARG A 52 -0.37 -16.14 2.28
CA ARG A 52 -1.45 -15.74 3.18
C ARG A 52 -2.56 -15.34 2.26
N THR A 53 -3.56 -16.23 2.16
CA THR A 53 -4.80 -15.90 1.47
C THR A 53 -5.36 -14.67 2.14
N ILE A 54 -5.40 -13.55 1.42
CA ILE A 54 -5.97 -12.31 1.92
C ILE A 54 -7.47 -12.52 1.98
N THR A 55 -8.04 -12.40 3.18
CA THR A 55 -9.50 -12.43 3.36
C THR A 55 -10.05 -11.01 3.31
N LYS A 56 -11.37 -10.90 3.20
CA LYS A 56 -12.09 -9.62 3.28
C LYS A 56 -11.77 -8.87 4.57
N GLU A 57 -11.71 -9.59 5.69
CA GLU A 57 -11.43 -9.05 7.02
C GLU A 57 -10.00 -8.53 7.09
N THR A 58 -9.03 -9.25 6.52
CA THR A 58 -7.63 -8.82 6.45
C THR A 58 -7.48 -7.57 5.57
N ALA A 59 -8.18 -7.51 4.44
CA ALA A 59 -8.20 -6.33 3.58
C ALA A 59 -8.76 -5.11 4.32
N PHE A 60 -9.91 -5.26 4.99
CA PHE A 60 -10.51 -4.20 5.79
C PHE A 60 -9.59 -3.76 6.93
N GLU A 61 -9.01 -4.70 7.68
CA GLU A 61 -8.11 -4.40 8.80
C GLU A 61 -6.88 -3.59 8.34
N GLY A 62 -6.21 -4.02 7.28
CA GLY A 62 -5.02 -3.32 6.78
C GLY A 62 -5.35 -1.91 6.26
N VAL A 63 -6.45 -1.74 5.53
CA VAL A 63 -6.88 -0.40 5.08
C VAL A 63 -7.33 0.46 6.25
N ASN A 64 -8.03 -0.11 7.23
CA ASN A 64 -8.41 0.59 8.46
C ASN A 64 -7.19 1.10 9.22
N ASN A 65 -6.16 0.26 9.36
CA ASN A 65 -4.91 0.64 10.02
C ASN A 65 -4.14 1.70 9.24
N TYR A 66 -4.10 1.61 7.91
CA TYR A 66 -3.57 2.67 7.05
C TYR A 66 -4.29 4.00 7.31
N CYS A 67 -5.63 4.00 7.23
CA CYS A 67 -6.40 5.23 7.37
C CYS A 67 -6.28 5.84 8.78
N HIS A 68 -6.20 5.03 9.83
CA HIS A 68 -6.00 5.52 11.20
C HIS A 68 -4.58 6.04 11.47
N LYS A 69 -3.61 5.68 10.64
CA LYS A 69 -2.25 6.19 10.72
C LYS A 69 -2.07 7.47 9.92
N GLU A 70 -2.64 7.56 8.72
CA GLU A 70 -2.37 8.66 7.80
C GLU A 70 -3.33 9.85 7.94
N TYR A 71 -4.56 9.65 8.44
CA TYR A 71 -5.57 10.70 8.58
C TYR A 71 -5.80 11.07 10.05
N ASP A 72 -6.18 12.34 10.30
CA ASP A 72 -6.62 12.77 11.62
C ASP A 72 -8.10 12.42 11.85
N TRP A 73 -8.34 11.51 12.80
CA TRP A 73 -9.68 11.05 13.19
C TRP A 73 -10.34 11.91 14.27
N SER A 74 -9.74 13.03 14.66
CA SER A 74 -10.29 13.93 15.68
C SER A 74 -11.72 14.37 15.36
N ALA A 75 -12.02 14.68 14.10
CA ALA A 75 -13.36 15.06 13.65
C ALA A 75 -14.41 13.96 13.87
N ALA A 76 -14.02 12.69 13.80
CA ALA A 76 -14.91 11.54 13.99
C ALA A 76 -15.29 11.32 15.46
N LYS A 77 -14.56 11.92 16.42
CA LYS A 77 -14.88 11.78 17.86
C LYS A 77 -16.20 12.44 18.22
N ASP A 78 -16.45 13.62 17.65
CA ASP A 78 -17.66 14.40 17.91
C ASP A 78 -18.77 14.06 16.91
N ASN A 79 -18.41 13.59 15.71
CA ASN A 79 -19.34 13.16 14.68
C ASN A 79 -18.85 11.90 13.96
N PRO A 80 -19.16 10.69 14.46
CA PRO A 80 -18.70 9.43 13.88
C PRO A 80 -19.08 9.21 12.42
N ASP A 81 -20.15 9.86 11.94
CA ASP A 81 -20.62 9.72 10.55
C ASP A 81 -19.82 10.59 9.57
N ILE A 82 -18.98 11.52 10.07
CA ILE A 82 -18.20 12.42 9.22
C ILE A 82 -16.99 11.72 8.58
N MET A 83 -16.50 10.63 9.17
CA MET A 83 -15.40 9.83 8.64
C MET A 83 -15.64 8.37 8.93
N TYR A 84 -15.56 7.52 7.92
CA TYR A 84 -15.77 6.09 8.10
C TYR A 84 -15.06 5.28 7.03
N LEU A 85 -14.87 3.99 7.32
CA LEU A 85 -14.55 2.97 6.33
C LEU A 85 -15.73 2.02 6.17
N GLN A 86 -15.93 1.54 4.95
CA GLN A 86 -16.87 0.48 4.66
C GLN A 86 -16.32 -0.44 3.58
N MET A 87 -16.81 -1.67 3.53
CA MET A 87 -16.58 -2.53 2.38
C MET A 87 -17.31 -1.96 1.15
N GLY A 88 -16.62 -1.93 0.03
CA GLY A 88 -17.17 -1.62 -1.28
C GLY A 88 -17.53 -2.90 -2.05
N GLU A 89 -17.44 -2.80 -3.37
CA GLU A 89 -17.66 -3.93 -4.26
C GLU A 89 -16.52 -4.95 -4.15
N GLU A 90 -16.86 -6.22 -4.36
CA GLU A 90 -15.89 -7.30 -4.44
C GLU A 90 -15.87 -7.85 -5.85
N THR A 91 -14.67 -8.01 -6.40
CA THR A 91 -14.44 -8.68 -7.68
C THR A 91 -13.67 -9.97 -7.45
N ASP A 92 -13.50 -10.78 -8.50
CA ASP A 92 -12.70 -12.01 -8.41
C ASP A 92 -11.24 -11.73 -7.98
N SER A 93 -10.68 -10.59 -8.40
CA SER A 93 -9.27 -10.24 -8.17
C SER A 93 -9.02 -9.28 -7.01
N ALA A 94 -10.03 -8.52 -6.56
CA ALA A 94 -9.83 -7.47 -5.56
C ALA A 94 -10.98 -7.34 -4.56
N TYR A 95 -10.63 -6.96 -3.33
CA TYR A 95 -11.56 -6.38 -2.37
C TYR A 95 -11.49 -4.86 -2.45
N GLU A 96 -12.64 -4.18 -2.48
CA GLU A 96 -12.70 -2.73 -2.32
C GLU A 96 -13.01 -2.35 -0.87
N VAL A 97 -12.24 -1.43 -0.31
CA VAL A 97 -12.57 -0.73 0.92
C VAL A 97 -12.69 0.76 0.58
N VAL A 98 -13.77 1.39 1.03
CA VAL A 98 -14.03 2.81 0.74
C VAL A 98 -13.91 3.59 2.04
N PHE A 99 -13.02 4.58 2.04
CA PHE A 99 -12.88 5.57 3.10
C PHE A 99 -13.60 6.84 2.70
N ARG A 100 -14.43 7.38 3.60
CA ARG A 100 -14.95 8.74 3.51
C ARG A 100 -14.15 9.66 4.43
N SER A 101 -13.57 10.72 3.87
CA SER A 101 -12.88 11.77 4.63
C SER A 101 -13.86 12.80 5.21
N TYR A 102 -13.39 13.63 6.14
CA TYR A 102 -14.22 14.66 6.78
C TYR A 102 -14.70 15.75 5.79
N THR A 103 -13.96 15.96 4.69
CA THR A 103 -14.32 16.91 3.62
C THR A 103 -15.38 16.33 2.67
N GLY A 104 -15.70 15.03 2.80
CA GLY A 104 -16.64 14.34 1.92
C GLY A 104 -16.01 13.76 0.66
N ALA A 105 -14.69 13.82 0.50
CA ALA A 105 -13.98 13.05 -0.52
C ALA A 105 -13.94 11.57 -0.14
N PHE A 106 -13.96 10.70 -1.15
CA PHE A 106 -13.82 9.26 -0.99
C PHE A 106 -12.46 8.79 -1.48
N VAL A 107 -11.86 7.83 -0.77
CA VAL A 107 -10.70 7.09 -1.26
C VAL A 107 -11.10 5.63 -1.38
N HIS A 108 -11.02 5.12 -2.60
CA HIS A 108 -11.29 3.73 -2.94
C HIS A 108 -9.97 2.97 -2.91
N PHE A 109 -9.89 1.97 -2.03
CA PHE A 109 -8.75 1.09 -1.86
C PHE A 109 -9.07 -0.26 -2.49
N TYR A 110 -8.47 -0.53 -3.66
CA TYR A 110 -8.58 -1.81 -4.34
C TYR A 110 -7.43 -2.72 -3.92
N VAL A 111 -7.72 -3.66 -3.04
CA VAL A 111 -6.76 -4.62 -2.49
C VAL A 111 -6.70 -5.84 -3.39
N ASP A 112 -5.59 -6.04 -4.08
CA ASP A 112 -5.34 -7.24 -4.89
C ASP A 112 -5.25 -8.48 -3.99
N LYS A 113 -6.10 -9.48 -4.24
CA LYS A 113 -6.25 -10.66 -3.38
C LYS A 113 -5.02 -11.57 -3.40
N ALA A 114 -4.23 -11.52 -4.46
CA ALA A 114 -3.07 -12.39 -4.63
C ALA A 114 -1.80 -11.81 -4.00
N SER A 115 -1.60 -10.50 -4.13
CA SER A 115 -0.35 -9.82 -3.78
C SER A 115 -0.46 -8.88 -2.58
N GLY A 116 -1.67 -8.46 -2.21
CA GLY A 116 -1.87 -7.43 -1.19
C GLY A 116 -1.44 -6.04 -1.61
N VAL A 117 -1.13 -5.82 -2.89
CA VAL A 117 -0.94 -4.47 -3.43
C VAL A 117 -2.28 -3.75 -3.42
N ILE A 118 -2.28 -2.53 -2.91
CA ILE A 118 -3.48 -1.70 -2.81
C ILE A 118 -3.34 -0.52 -3.76
N LYS A 119 -4.26 -0.41 -4.73
CA LYS A 119 -4.40 0.78 -5.57
C LYS A 119 -5.38 1.76 -4.92
N MET A 120 -5.01 3.03 -4.84
CA MET A 120 -5.84 4.09 -4.26
C MET A 120 -6.37 5.02 -5.36
N ILE A 121 -7.70 5.20 -5.40
CA ILE A 121 -8.36 6.17 -6.26
C ILE A 121 -9.13 7.15 -5.38
N GLU A 122 -8.78 8.44 -5.45
CA GLU A 122 -9.54 9.49 -4.79
C GLU A 122 -10.67 9.96 -5.71
N LYS A 123 -11.88 10.10 -5.15
CA LYS A 123 -13.06 10.62 -5.83
C LYS A 123 -13.66 11.77 -5.03
N VAL A 124 -13.89 12.90 -5.70
CA VAL A 124 -14.55 14.07 -5.12
C VAL A 124 -15.84 14.34 -5.90
N PRO A 125 -16.99 13.76 -5.48
CA PRO A 125 -18.22 13.78 -6.28
C PRO A 125 -18.73 15.19 -6.60
N THR A 126 -18.55 16.14 -5.69
CA THR A 126 -18.98 17.54 -5.86
C THR A 126 -18.19 18.27 -6.95
N LEU A 127 -16.99 17.80 -7.27
CA LEU A 127 -16.10 18.38 -8.27
C LEU A 127 -15.99 17.52 -9.53
N ASN A 128 -16.61 16.33 -9.55
CA ASN A 128 -16.46 15.33 -10.60
C ASN A 128 -14.98 15.01 -10.91
N VAL A 129 -14.17 14.91 -9.85
CA VAL A 129 -12.75 14.56 -9.91
C VAL A 129 -12.58 13.10 -9.52
N GLU A 130 -11.77 12.37 -10.29
CA GLU A 130 -11.31 11.01 -10.01
C GLU A 130 -9.82 10.92 -10.36
N GLU A 131 -8.99 10.64 -9.36
CA GLU A 131 -7.52 10.69 -9.48
C GLU A 131 -6.86 9.48 -8.82
N GLU A 132 -5.76 9.02 -9.42
CA GLU A 132 -4.95 7.96 -8.82
C GLU A 132 -4.08 8.55 -7.70
N ALA A 133 -4.38 8.19 -6.45
CA ALA A 133 -3.73 8.71 -5.25
C ALA A 133 -2.46 7.92 -4.87
N GLY A 134 -2.22 6.78 -5.53
CA GLY A 134 -0.99 6.01 -5.39
C GLY A 134 -1.20 4.52 -5.12
N THR A 135 -0.14 3.87 -4.65
CA THR A 135 -0.12 2.43 -4.36
C THR A 135 0.61 2.17 -3.05
N ILE A 136 0.08 1.26 -2.23
CA ILE A 136 0.68 0.82 -0.96
C ILE A 136 0.65 -0.70 -0.85
N ASN A 137 1.33 -1.28 0.14
CA ASN A 137 1.30 -2.71 0.44
C ASN A 137 0.47 -2.96 1.70
N LEU A 138 -0.53 -3.84 1.62
CA LEU A 138 -1.40 -4.24 2.73
C LEU A 138 -0.61 -4.73 3.95
N PHE A 139 0.42 -5.53 3.72
CA PHE A 139 1.17 -6.20 4.77
C PHE A 139 1.98 -5.24 5.65
N ASP A 140 2.25 -4.02 5.18
CA ASP A 140 2.89 -2.98 5.97
C ASP A 140 1.98 -2.43 7.10
N TYR A 141 0.68 -2.71 7.03
CA TYR A 141 -0.33 -2.18 7.93
C TYR A 141 -1.09 -3.27 8.71
N LEU A 142 -0.67 -4.53 8.61
CA LEU A 142 -1.18 -5.61 9.46
C LEU A 142 -0.30 -5.77 10.70
N LYS A 143 -0.90 -6.13 11.84
CA LYS A 143 -0.14 -6.47 13.05
C LYS A 143 0.71 -7.72 12.77
N LYS A 144 1.97 -7.69 13.21
CA LYS A 144 2.90 -8.82 13.13
C LYS A 144 2.83 -9.69 14.37
#